data_AF-A0A7C0XL38-F1
#
_entry.id   AF-A0A7C0XL38-F1
#
_cell.length_a   1.000
_cell.length_b   1.000
_cell.length_c   1.000
_cell.angle_alpha   90.00
_cell.angle_beta   90.00
_cell.angle_gamma   90.00
#
_symmetry.space_group_name_H-M   'P 1'
#
loop_
_entity.id
_entity.type
_entity.pdbx_description
1 polymer ?
#
loop_
_entity_poly.entity_id
_entity_poly.type
_entity_poly.pdbx_seq_one_letter_code
_entity_poly.pdbx_strand_id
1 'polypeptide(L)'
;MGDARELDSLCEGIELDERPVLKALLESLGSLYEFAVEEFGYREMPEGYVSKCHLCVDIRRHIAKQTDRFEELNPREFYKHLE
;
A
#
# COMPACT_ATOMS: atom_id res chain seq x y z
N MET A 1 8.47 6.32 -16.90
CA MET A 1 7.45 7.03 -16.10
C MET A 1 6.28 7.26 -17.03
N GLY A 2 5.06 6.85 -16.67
CA GLY A 2 3.90 7.07 -17.55
C GLY A 2 3.12 8.33 -17.20
N ASP A 3 2.08 8.61 -17.98
CA ASP A 3 1.32 9.86 -17.98
C ASP A 3 0.06 9.75 -17.12
N ALA A 4 -0.10 10.63 -16.14
CA ALA A 4 -1.28 10.65 -15.26
C ALA A 4 -2.59 11.03 -15.99
N ARG A 5 -2.52 11.49 -17.24
CA ARG A 5 -3.68 11.71 -18.11
C ARG A 5 -4.13 10.44 -18.83
N GLU A 6 -3.27 9.41 -18.84
CA GLU A 6 -3.48 8.12 -19.50
C GLU A 6 -3.47 7.01 -18.43
N LEU A 7 -4.32 7.15 -17.41
CA LEU A 7 -4.39 6.24 -16.26
C LEU A 7 -4.65 4.79 -16.68
N ASP A 8 -5.48 4.57 -17.71
CA ASP A 8 -5.77 3.22 -18.18
C ASP A 8 -4.52 2.55 -18.77
N SER A 9 -3.73 3.30 -19.56
CA SER A 9 -2.48 2.82 -20.14
C SER A 9 -1.36 2.64 -19.13
N LEU A 10 -1.44 3.29 -17.95
CA LEU A 10 -0.55 3.00 -16.83
C LEU A 10 -0.79 1.63 -16.20
N CYS A 11 -2.02 1.11 -16.32
CA CYS A 11 -2.41 -0.18 -15.77
C CYS A 11 -2.22 -1.33 -16.76
N GLU A 12 -1.97 -1.05 -18.04
CA GLU A 12 -1.74 -2.06 -19.08
C GLU A 12 -0.48 -2.89 -18.77
N GLY A 13 -0.64 -4.22 -18.72
CA GLY A 13 0.46 -5.15 -18.47
C GLY A 13 0.91 -5.25 -17.01
N ILE A 14 0.18 -4.66 -16.05
CA ILE A 14 0.42 -4.91 -14.64
C ILE A 14 -0.21 -6.24 -14.23
N GLU A 15 0.63 -7.23 -13.93
CA GLU A 15 0.21 -8.49 -13.31
C GLU A 15 -0.12 -8.27 -11.83
N LEU A 16 -1.42 -8.16 -11.52
CA LEU A 16 -1.90 -7.86 -10.16
C LEU A 16 -1.77 -9.04 -9.20
N ASP A 17 -1.69 -10.27 -9.70
CA ASP A 17 -1.56 -11.46 -8.85
C ASP A 17 -0.18 -11.54 -8.17
N GLU A 18 0.84 -10.89 -8.74
CA GLU A 18 2.16 -10.75 -8.12
C GLU A 18 2.27 -9.49 -7.23
N ARG A 19 1.22 -8.66 -7.18
CA ARG A 19 1.20 -7.36 -6.50
C ARG A 19 0.01 -7.23 -5.54
N PRO A 20 -0.05 -8.05 -4.47
CA PRO A 20 -1.22 -8.12 -3.61
C PRO A 20 -1.55 -6.81 -2.90
N VAL A 21 -0.55 -5.97 -2.57
CA VAL A 21 -0.80 -4.68 -1.91
C VAL A 21 -1.44 -3.69 -2.89
N LEU A 22 -0.97 -3.69 -4.14
CA LEU A 22 -1.56 -2.87 -5.21
C LEU A 22 -2.96 -3.36 -5.56
N LYS A 23 -3.16 -4.68 -5.67
CA LYS A 23 -4.47 -5.31 -5.90
C LYS A 23 -5.49 -4.90 -4.85
N ALA A 24 -5.14 -5.02 -3.57
CA ALA A 24 -6.00 -4.60 -2.47
C ALA A 24 -6.35 -3.11 -2.55
N LEU A 25 -5.38 -2.24 -2.87
CA LEU A 25 -5.61 -0.81 -3.03
C LEU A 25 -6.56 -0.44 -4.17
N LEU A 26 -6.50 -1.17 -5.28
CA LEU A 26 -7.39 -0.97 -6.43
C LEU A 26 -8.83 -1.40 -6.12
N GLU A 27 -9.01 -2.39 -5.26
CA GLU A 27 -10.34 -2.80 -4.80
C GLU A 27 -10.92 -1.78 -3.83
N SER A 28 -10.26 -1.53 -2.70
CA SER A 28 -10.64 -0.48 -1.75
C SER A 28 -9.59 -0.28 -0.66
N LEU A 29 -9.66 0.86 0.05
CA LEU A 29 -8.88 1.04 1.27
C LEU A 29 -9.25 0.02 2.37
N GLY A 30 -10.48 -0.48 2.38
CA GLY A 30 -10.93 -1.52 3.30
C GLY A 30 -10.23 -2.86 3.03
N SER A 31 -10.12 -3.25 1.76
CA SER A 31 -9.39 -4.44 1.34
C SER A 31 -7.92 -4.38 1.75
N LEU A 32 -7.28 -3.21 1.62
CA LEU A 32 -5.90 -3.02 2.11
C LEU A 32 -5.81 -3.17 3.63
N TYR A 33 -6.79 -2.62 4.36
CA TYR A 33 -6.83 -2.71 5.82
C TYR A 33 -7.00 -4.16 6.29
N GLU A 34 -7.97 -4.89 5.76
CA GLU A 34 -8.23 -6.29 6.08
C GLU A 34 -6.99 -7.15 5.81
N PHE A 35 -6.39 -7.00 4.63
CA PHE A 35 -5.14 -7.67 4.28
C PHE A 35 -4.03 -7.41 5.31
N ALA A 36 -3.86 -6.15 5.73
CA ALA A 36 -2.82 -5.80 6.70
C ALA A 36 -3.10 -6.34 8.11
N VAL A 37 -4.37 -6.41 8.51
CA VAL A 37 -4.77 -6.98 9.81
C VAL A 37 -4.54 -8.48 9.82
N GLU A 38 -5.03 -9.18 8.80
CA GLU A 38 -5.02 -10.65 8.73
C GLU A 38 -3.60 -11.20 8.52
N GLU A 39 -2.86 -10.64 7.58
CA GLU A 39 -1.54 -11.18 7.17
C GLU A 39 -0.36 -10.56 7.94
N PHE A 40 -0.53 -9.33 8.42
CA PHE A 40 0.58 -8.54 9.02
C PHE A 40 0.30 -8.05 10.44
N GLY A 41 -0.85 -8.42 11.03
CA GLY A 41 -1.20 -8.04 12.39
C GLY A 41 -1.26 -6.53 12.61
N TYR A 42 -1.66 -5.77 11.58
CA TYR A 42 -1.81 -4.33 11.67
C TYR A 42 -2.75 -3.91 12.79
N ARG A 43 -2.41 -2.83 13.48
CA ARG A 43 -3.23 -2.20 14.52
C ARG A 43 -3.28 -0.71 14.26
N GLU A 44 -4.45 -0.11 14.47
CA GLU A 44 -4.59 1.30 14.15
C GLU A 44 -3.78 2.21 15.09
N MET A 45 -3.31 3.35 14.56
CA MET A 45 -2.74 4.41 15.39
C MET A 45 -3.76 4.88 16.43
N PRO A 46 -3.42 4.88 17.73
CA PRO A 46 -4.31 5.33 18.80
C PRO A 46 -4.83 6.77 18.61
N GLU A 47 -4.03 7.63 17.98
CA GLU A 47 -4.34 9.03 17.71
C GLU A 47 -5.30 9.21 16.53
N GLY A 48 -5.61 8.13 15.81
CA GLY A 48 -6.46 8.12 14.63
C GLY A 48 -5.77 8.65 13.37
N TYR A 49 -6.57 9.03 12.37
CA TYR A 49 -6.06 9.43 11.05
C TYR A 49 -6.72 10.70 10.53
N VAL A 50 -5.90 11.59 9.95
CA VAL A 50 -6.39 12.83 9.33
C VAL A 50 -7.12 12.61 8.00
N SER A 51 -6.82 11.52 7.30
CA SER A 51 -7.45 11.20 6.01
C SER A 51 -7.23 9.73 5.62
N LYS A 52 -7.95 9.30 4.58
CA LYS A 52 -7.74 7.98 3.92
C LYS A 52 -6.29 7.77 3.46
N CYS A 53 -5.65 8.83 2.95
CA CYS A 53 -4.26 8.75 2.50
C CYS A 53 -3.30 8.53 3.67
N HIS A 54 -3.59 9.14 4.83
CA HIS A 54 -2.80 8.92 6.04
C HIS A 54 -2.87 7.45 6.49
N LEU A 55 -4.07 6.87 6.53
CA LEU A 55 -4.27 5.44 6.81
C LEU A 55 -3.56 4.54 5.80
N CYS A 56 -3.71 4.84 4.50
CA CYS A 56 -3.04 4.10 3.43
C CYS A 56 -1.52 4.09 3.56
N VAL A 57 -0.92 5.25 3.88
CA VAL A 57 0.53 5.35 4.08
C VAL A 57 0.96 4.58 5.33
N ASP A 58 0.20 4.66 6.42
CA ASP A 58 0.53 3.97 7.66
C ASP A 58 0.47 2.45 7.50
N ILE A 59 -0.59 1.91 6.88
CA ILE A 59 -0.70 0.48 6.56
C ILE A 59 0.48 0.04 5.70
N ARG A 60 0.77 0.77 4.61
CA ARG A 60 1.89 0.42 3.73
C ARG A 60 3.22 0.46 4.46
N ARG A 61 3.43 1.42 5.38
CA ARG A 61 4.62 1.52 6.24
C ARG A 61 4.74 0.33 7.20
N HIS A 62 3.64 -0.14 7.77
CA HIS A 62 3.62 -1.30 8.65
C HIS A 62 4.03 -2.58 7.92
N ILE A 63 3.40 -2.88 6.78
CA ILE A 63 3.70 -4.06 5.95
C ILE A 63 5.17 -4.02 5.51
N ALA A 64 5.56 -2.86 4.98
CA ALA A 64 6.93 -2.51 4.63
C ALA A 64 7.93 -2.92 5.72
N LYS A 65 7.74 -2.47 6.96
CA LYS A 65 8.71 -2.72 8.04
C LYS A 65 8.92 -4.22 8.34
N GLN A 66 7.98 -5.09 7.97
CA GLN A 66 8.01 -6.52 8.28
C GLN A 66 8.52 -7.42 7.14
N THR A 67 8.40 -6.98 5.88
CA THR A 67 8.81 -7.79 4.74
C THR A 67 9.33 -6.96 3.56
N ASP A 68 10.19 -7.56 2.75
CA ASP A 68 10.70 -7.04 1.48
C ASP A 68 10.09 -7.75 0.25
N ARG A 69 9.15 -8.68 0.47
CA ARG A 69 8.53 -9.50 -0.58
C ARG A 69 7.77 -8.68 -1.63
N PHE A 70 7.19 -7.55 -1.24
CA PHE A 70 6.32 -6.76 -2.11
C PHE A 70 7.11 -5.70 -2.85
N GLU A 71 7.37 -5.93 -4.13
CA GLU A 71 8.09 -4.98 -4.98
C GLU A 71 7.36 -3.64 -5.09
N GLU A 72 6.03 -3.64 -5.05
CA GLU A 72 5.18 -2.43 -5.09
C GLU A 72 5.33 -1.53 -3.85
N LEU A 73 6.02 -2.00 -2.80
CA LEU A 73 6.38 -1.20 -1.63
C LEU A 73 7.82 -0.67 -1.67
N ASN A 74 8.47 -0.71 -2.83
CA ASN A 74 9.75 -0.05 -3.04
C ASN A 74 9.58 1.42 -3.50
N PRO A 75 10.55 2.29 -3.18
CA PRO A 75 11.73 2.04 -2.35
C PRO A 75 11.39 2.00 -0.86
N ARG A 76 11.97 1.04 -0.13
CA ARG A 76 11.77 0.88 1.33
C ARG A 76 12.18 2.14 2.11
N GLU A 77 13.17 2.87 1.60
CA GLU A 77 13.71 4.09 2.18
C GLU A 77 12.64 5.17 2.37
N PHE A 78 11.66 5.27 1.46
CA PHE A 78 10.51 6.17 1.62
C PHE A 78 9.85 6.00 2.99
N TYR A 79 9.60 4.75 3.41
CA TYR A 79 8.90 4.45 4.66
C TYR A 79 9.77 4.64 5.91
N LYS A 80 11.11 4.66 5.76
CA LYS A 80 12.05 4.92 6.86
C LYS A 80 12.11 6.40 7.24
N HIS A 81 11.86 7.29 6.27
CA HIS A 81 11.91 8.74 6.46
C HIS A 81 10.54 9.38 6.76
N LEU A 82 9.50 8.58 7.01
CA LEU A 82 8.19 9.04 7.45
C LEU A 82 8.09 9.25 8.97
N GLU A 83 9.23 9.24 9.67
CA GLU A 83 9.34 9.43 11.12
C GLU A 83 9.70 10.88 11.48
#